data_AF-A0A943IW99-F1
#
_entry.id   AF-A0A943IW99-F1
#
_cell.length_a   1.000
_cell.length_b   1.000
_cell.length_c   1.000
_cell.angle_alpha   90.00
_cell.angle_beta   90.00
_cell.angle_gamma   90.00
#
_symmetry.space_group_name_H-M   'P 1'
#
loop_
_entity.id
_entity.type
_entity.pdbx_description
1 polymer ?
#
loop_
_entity_poly.entity_id
_entity_poly.type
_entity_poly.pdbx_seq_one_letter_code
_entity_poly.pdbx_strand_id
1 'polypeptide(L)'
;MDYTYLYKHSYQRIDEIQNLLPYDIFISSYVNSQRVQEPADNIQAGQKIWFATEEEGRDLYLSGKDVTFVKANEDYAPITEKLDTLQLSGKSVCVDATGCRGPYLMFLMRCMSMYKINKFDILYTEPTQYRCA
;
A
#
# COMPACT_ATOMS: atom_id res chain seq x y z
N MET A 1 -1.27 3.33 26.21
CA MET A 1 -0.64 3.01 24.92
C MET A 1 0.66 3.79 24.86
N ASP A 2 1.77 3.10 24.66
CA ASP A 2 3.07 3.71 24.45
C ASP A 2 3.19 4.10 22.96
N TYR A 3 3.16 5.40 22.67
CA TYR A 3 3.22 5.92 21.30
C TYR A 3 4.67 6.14 20.81
N THR A 4 5.67 5.77 21.60
CA THR A 4 7.11 5.95 21.28
C THR A 4 7.57 5.06 20.11
N TYR A 5 6.73 4.10 19.69
CA TYR A 5 6.99 3.19 18.58
C TYR A 5 6.50 3.71 17.21
N LEU A 6 5.83 4.87 17.17
CA LEU A 6 5.37 5.49 15.93
C LEU A 6 6.39 6.53 15.45
N TYR A 7 7.36 6.05 14.67
CA TYR A 7 8.22 6.95 13.90
C TYR A 7 7.41 7.56 12.75
N LYS A 8 7.13 8.86 12.84
CA LYS A 8 6.54 9.64 11.74
C LYS A 8 7.63 10.48 11.09
N HIS A 9 7.78 10.33 9.77
CA HIS A 9 8.61 11.19 8.95
C HIS A 9 7.77 11.78 7.83
N SER A 10 8.06 13.02 7.44
CA SER A 10 7.38 13.72 6.35
C SER A 10 8.41 14.08 5.29
N TYR A 11 8.16 13.64 4.07
CA TYR A 11 8.93 14.00 2.88
C TYR A 11 8.29 15.23 2.23
N GLN A 12 9.11 16.14 1.72
CA GLN A 12 8.63 17.35 1.05
C GLN A 12 8.50 17.14 -0.47
N ARG A 13 9.28 16.22 -1.02
CA ARG A 13 9.37 15.92 -2.45
C ARG A 13 9.34 14.41 -2.70
N ILE A 14 8.77 14.01 -3.82
CA ILE A 14 8.59 12.59 -4.15
C ILE A 14 9.92 11.87 -4.39
N ASP A 15 10.94 12.56 -4.89
CA ASP A 15 12.26 11.98 -5.15
C ASP A 15 12.97 11.55 -3.85
N GLU A 16 12.60 12.11 -2.70
CA GLU A 16 13.19 11.75 -1.42
C GLU A 16 12.93 10.28 -1.05
N ILE A 17 11.77 9.73 -1.43
CA ILE A 17 11.41 8.34 -1.09
C ILE A 17 12.22 7.31 -1.88
N GLN A 18 12.88 7.73 -2.97
CA GLN A 18 13.78 6.86 -3.73
C GLN A 18 15.02 6.48 -2.92
N ASN A 19 15.36 7.25 -1.88
CA ASN A 19 16.52 7.00 -1.01
C ASN A 19 16.20 6.03 0.14
N LEU A 20 14.96 5.57 0.26
CA LEU A 20 14.59 4.56 1.23
C LEU A 20 15.27 3.23 0.89
N LEU A 21 15.56 2.45 1.94
CA LEU A 21 15.96 1.06 1.74
C LEU A 21 14.87 0.34 0.94
N PRO A 22 15.23 -0.43 -0.11
CA PRO A 22 14.25 -1.16 -0.91
C PRO A 22 13.39 -2.08 -0.03
N TYR A 23 12.10 -2.11 -0.31
CA TYR A 23 11.19 -3.07 0.32
C TYR A 23 11.18 -4.38 -0.47
N ASP A 24 10.90 -5.48 0.20
CA ASP A 24 10.61 -6.72 -0.51
C ASP A 24 9.26 -6.59 -1.23
N ILE A 25 8.28 -5.98 -0.55
CA ILE A 25 6.89 -5.88 -1.03
C ILE A 25 6.36 -4.47 -0.78
N PHE A 26 5.75 -3.90 -1.81
CA PHE A 26 4.91 -2.71 -1.74
C PHE A 26 3.47 -3.07 -2.10
N ILE A 27 2.50 -2.58 -1.34
CA ILE A 27 1.07 -2.83 -1.54
C ILE A 27 0.35 -1.49 -1.59
N SER A 28 -0.48 -1.27 -2.61
CA SER A 28 -1.35 -0.08 -2.69
C SER A 28 -2.75 -0.45 -3.18
N SER A 29 -3.76 0.26 -2.69
CA SER A 29 -5.10 0.24 -3.29
C SER A 29 -5.17 1.31 -4.38
N TYR A 30 -5.47 0.90 -5.60
CA TYR A 30 -5.53 1.79 -6.74
C TYR A 30 -6.72 2.75 -6.62
N VAL A 31 -6.42 4.03 -6.82
CA VAL A 31 -7.36 5.05 -7.28
C VAL A 31 -6.67 5.85 -8.36
N ASN A 32 -7.41 6.33 -9.36
CA ASN A 32 -6.83 7.16 -10.42
C ASN A 32 -6.46 8.55 -9.88
N SER A 33 -5.28 8.63 -9.26
CA SER A 33 -4.74 9.83 -8.63
C SER A 33 -3.21 9.78 -8.62
N GLN A 34 -2.57 10.91 -8.95
CA GLN A 34 -1.12 11.09 -8.81
C GLN A 34 -0.62 10.80 -7.39
N ARG A 35 -1.45 11.04 -6.37
CA ARG A 35 -1.11 10.77 -4.97
C ARG A 35 -0.83 9.29 -4.69
N VAL A 36 -1.34 8.39 -5.53
CA VAL A 36 -1.10 6.94 -5.47
C VAL A 36 -0.07 6.51 -6.53
N GLN A 37 -0.18 7.06 -7.74
CA GLN A 37 0.68 6.66 -8.86
C GLN A 37 2.14 7.11 -8.65
N GLU A 38 2.37 8.38 -8.31
CA GLU A 38 3.73 8.92 -8.20
C GLU A 38 4.55 8.26 -7.08
N PRO A 39 4.04 8.06 -5.84
CA PRO A 39 4.83 7.35 -4.83
C PRO A 39 5.08 5.90 -5.20
N ALA A 40 4.10 5.22 -5.81
CA ALA A 40 4.25 3.85 -6.24
C ALA A 40 5.30 3.71 -7.36
N ASP A 41 5.44 4.69 -8.26
CA ASP A 41 6.46 4.68 -9.31
C ASP A 41 7.86 4.97 -8.76
N ASN A 42 7.97 5.79 -7.71
CA ASN A 42 9.25 6.21 -7.13
C ASN A 42 9.77 5.30 -6.00
N ILE A 43 8.91 4.55 -5.32
CA ILE A 43 9.34 3.64 -4.25
C ILE A 43 10.04 2.39 -4.82
N GLN A 44 11.16 1.99 -4.21
CA GLN A 44 11.89 0.78 -4.58
C GLN A 44 11.28 -0.43 -3.88
N ALA A 45 10.79 -1.41 -4.65
CA ALA A 45 10.28 -2.66 -4.11
C ALA A 45 10.52 -3.84 -5.05
N GLY A 46 10.83 -5.01 -4.49
CA GLY A 46 11.01 -6.26 -5.25
C GLY A 46 9.72 -6.73 -5.93
N GLN A 47 8.57 -6.53 -5.26
CA GLN A 47 7.24 -6.79 -5.80
C GLN A 47 6.30 -5.62 -5.46
N LYS A 48 5.46 -5.22 -6.43
CA LYS A 48 4.43 -4.17 -6.24
C LYS A 48 3.05 -4.77 -6.52
N ILE A 49 2.23 -4.84 -5.49
CA ILE A 49 0.89 -5.45 -5.54
C ILE A 49 -0.17 -4.35 -5.51
N TRP A 50 -1.15 -4.47 -6.40
CA TRP A 50 -2.25 -3.52 -6.53
C TRP A 50 -3.57 -4.18 -6.14
N PHE A 51 -4.31 -3.54 -5.24
CA PHE A 51 -5.72 -3.87 -5.01
C PHE A 51 -6.59 -2.90 -5.78
N ALA A 52 -7.47 -3.42 -6.63
CA ALA A 52 -8.36 -2.62 -7.45
C ALA A 52 -9.73 -3.32 -7.59
N THR A 53 -10.79 -2.57 -7.82
CA THR A 53 -12.04 -3.13 -8.34
C THR A 53 -11.88 -3.53 -9.82
N GLU A 54 -12.81 -4.32 -10.35
CA GLU A 54 -12.80 -4.67 -11.77
C GLU A 54 -12.93 -3.46 -12.70
N GLU A 55 -13.60 -2.39 -12.25
CA GLU A 55 -13.73 -1.14 -13.00
C GLU A 55 -12.40 -0.40 -13.04
N GLU A 56 -11.78 -0.20 -11.88
CA GLU A 56 -10.45 0.39 -11.72
C GLU A 56 -9.37 -0.39 -12.47
N GLY A 57 -9.48 -1.72 -12.52
CA GLY A 57 -8.57 -2.62 -13.24
C GLY A 57 -8.41 -2.37 -14.73
N ARG A 58 -9.35 -1.64 -15.34
CA ARG A 58 -9.31 -1.30 -16.78
C ARG A 58 -8.43 -0.10 -17.08
N ASP A 59 -7.95 0.59 -16.05
CA ASP A 59 -7.07 1.73 -16.20
C ASP A 59 -5.72 1.30 -16.80
N LEU A 60 -5.26 2.04 -17.81
CA LEU A 60 -3.99 1.76 -18.49
C LEU A 60 -2.79 1.78 -17.53
N TYR A 61 -2.86 2.55 -16.44
CA TYR A 61 -1.81 2.58 -15.43
C TYR A 61 -1.57 1.21 -14.78
N LEU A 62 -2.60 0.36 -14.70
CA LEU A 62 -2.50 -0.99 -14.11
C LEU A 62 -2.09 -2.06 -15.13
N SER A 63 -1.99 -1.73 -16.41
CA SER A 63 -1.62 -2.68 -17.46
C SER A 63 -0.25 -3.30 -17.20
N GLY A 64 -0.19 -4.64 -17.16
CA GLY A 64 1.03 -5.40 -16.89
C GLY A 64 1.50 -5.38 -15.42
N LYS A 65 0.74 -4.78 -14.49
CA LYS A 65 1.05 -4.80 -13.06
C LYS A 65 0.39 -5.99 -12.37
N ASP A 66 0.90 -6.36 -11.19
CA ASP A 66 0.33 -7.44 -10.38
C ASP A 66 -0.91 -6.92 -9.63
N VAL A 67 -2.08 -7.19 -10.19
CA VAL A 67 -3.37 -6.71 -9.69
C VAL A 67 -4.15 -7.86 -9.06
N THR A 68 -4.67 -7.62 -7.86
CA THR A 68 -5.63 -8.48 -7.17
C THR A 68 -6.96 -7.75 -7.09
N PHE A 69 -8.00 -8.34 -7.68
CA PHE A 69 -9.31 -7.71 -7.72
C PHE A 69 -10.04 -7.87 -6.38
N VAL A 70 -10.51 -6.75 -5.84
CA VAL A 70 -11.27 -6.67 -4.59
C VAL A 70 -12.64 -6.08 -4.84
N LYS A 71 -13.64 -6.51 -4.06
CA LYS A 71 -15.01 -6.00 -4.12
C LYS A 71 -15.23 -4.95 -3.05
N ALA A 72 -16.07 -3.95 -3.29
CA ALA A 72 -16.40 -2.89 -2.32
C ALA A 72 -17.40 -3.34 -1.23
N ASN A 73 -17.26 -4.56 -0.71
CA ASN A 73 -18.20 -5.20 0.20
C ASN A 73 -17.52 -5.89 1.40
N GLU A 74 -16.28 -5.49 1.72
CA GLU A 74 -15.49 -6.08 2.82
C GLU A 74 -15.21 -7.59 2.65
N ASP A 75 -15.27 -8.09 1.41
CA ASP A 75 -14.72 -9.40 1.09
C ASP A 75 -13.19 -9.34 1.08
N TYR A 76 -12.59 -9.94 2.12
CA TYR A 76 -11.13 -9.98 2.31
C TYR A 76 -10.47 -11.22 1.71
N ALA A 77 -11.23 -12.17 1.18
CA ALA A 77 -10.68 -13.44 0.67
C ALA A 77 -9.63 -13.23 -0.45
N PRO A 78 -9.85 -12.36 -1.46
CA PRO A 78 -8.85 -12.11 -2.48
C PRO A 78 -7.54 -11.54 -1.92
N ILE A 79 -7.64 -10.72 -0.86
CA ILE A 79 -6.46 -10.15 -0.19
C ILE A 79 -5.71 -11.27 0.53
N THR A 80 -6.38 -12.10 1.33
CA THR A 80 -5.71 -13.20 2.05
C THR A 80 -5.06 -14.19 1.09
N GLU A 81 -5.76 -14.60 0.04
CA GLU A 81 -5.23 -15.51 -0.97
C GLU A 81 -3.97 -14.92 -1.61
N LYS A 82 -3.99 -13.63 -1.96
CA LYS A 82 -2.81 -12.97 -2.49
C LYS A 82 -1.67 -12.94 -1.49
N LEU A 83 -1.91 -12.53 -0.25
CA LEU A 83 -0.87 -12.43 0.78
C LEU A 83 -0.21 -13.78 1.06
N ASP A 84 -0.97 -14.88 1.02
CA ASP A 84 -0.43 -16.24 1.21
C ASP A 84 0.57 -16.63 0.10
N THR A 85 0.40 -16.12 -1.12
CA THR A 85 1.38 -16.34 -2.20
C THR A 85 2.71 -15.59 -2.00
N LEU A 86 2.71 -14.53 -1.20
CA LEU A 86 3.85 -13.61 -1.10
C LEU A 86 4.94 -14.08 -0.14
N GLN A 87 4.73 -15.15 0.64
CA GLN A 87 5.69 -15.67 1.62
C GLN A 87 6.27 -14.55 2.52
N LEU A 88 5.38 -13.86 3.24
CA LEU A 88 5.69 -12.60 3.93
C LEU A 88 6.67 -12.71 5.11
N SER A 89 6.85 -13.90 5.70
CA SER A 89 7.68 -14.09 6.89
C SER A 89 9.11 -13.55 6.67
N GLY A 90 9.55 -12.67 7.57
CA GLY A 90 10.88 -12.05 7.50
C GLY A 90 11.05 -10.97 6.41
N LYS A 91 10.01 -10.64 5.64
CA LYS A 91 10.09 -9.59 4.61
C LYS A 91 9.90 -8.19 5.18
N SER A 92 10.33 -7.19 4.43
CA SER A 92 10.00 -5.79 4.61
C SER A 92 8.81 -5.41 3.73
N VAL A 93 7.77 -4.85 4.33
CA VAL A 93 6.51 -4.51 3.65
C VAL A 93 6.19 -3.04 3.84
N CYS A 94 5.92 -2.35 2.74
CA CYS A 94 5.35 -1.00 2.73
C CYS A 94 3.92 -1.03 2.20
N VAL A 95 2.99 -0.42 2.92
CA VAL A 95 1.61 -0.24 2.48
C VAL A 95 1.35 1.25 2.21
N ASP A 96 0.88 1.58 1.02
CA ASP A 96 0.34 2.91 0.72
C ASP A 96 -1.12 3.01 1.18
N ALA A 97 -1.34 3.84 2.19
CA ALA A 97 -2.65 4.09 2.77
C ALA A 97 -3.47 5.14 1.99
N THR A 98 -2.88 5.82 1.00
CA THR A 98 -3.49 6.98 0.33
C THR A 98 -4.81 6.65 -0.37
N GLY A 99 -4.85 5.55 -1.13
CA GLY A 99 -6.04 5.04 -1.81
C GLY A 99 -6.79 3.96 -1.03
N CYS A 100 -6.27 3.54 0.13
CA CYS A 100 -6.80 2.39 0.85
C CYS A 100 -8.00 2.78 1.71
N ARG A 101 -9.12 2.05 1.59
CA ARG A 101 -10.26 2.25 2.51
C ARG A 101 -9.87 1.77 3.90
N GLY A 102 -10.34 2.48 4.93
CA GLY A 102 -10.02 2.20 6.34
C GLY A 102 -10.11 0.72 6.74
N PRO A 103 -11.20 -0.01 6.40
CA PRO A 103 -11.31 -1.44 6.72
C PRO A 103 -10.20 -2.31 6.12
N TYR A 104 -9.82 -2.08 4.85
CA TYR A 104 -8.73 -2.81 4.20
C TYR A 104 -7.37 -2.49 4.81
N LEU A 105 -7.11 -1.22 5.15
CA LEU A 105 -5.86 -0.84 5.81
C LEU A 105 -5.73 -1.52 7.17
N MET A 106 -6.79 -1.49 7.98
CA MET A 106 -6.82 -2.16 9.29
C MET A 106 -6.65 -3.68 9.14
N PHE A 107 -7.27 -4.28 8.13
CA PHE A 107 -7.11 -5.69 7.80
C PHE A 107 -5.66 -6.03 7.43
N LEU A 108 -5.03 -5.25 6.54
CA LEU A 108 -3.63 -5.43 6.15
C LEU A 108 -2.70 -5.30 7.34
N MET A 109 -2.89 -4.29 8.20
CA MET A 109 -2.10 -4.13 9.43
C MET A 109 -2.21 -5.37 10.33
N ARG A 110 -3.41 -5.94 10.46
CA ARG A 110 -3.62 -7.19 11.20
C ARG A 110 -2.89 -8.36 10.57
N CYS A 111 -2.98 -8.52 9.25
CA CYS A 111 -2.25 -9.55 8.50
C CYS A 111 -0.74 -9.44 8.71
N MET A 112 -0.18 -8.25 8.55
CA MET A 112 1.26 -8.00 8.73
C MET A 112 1.76 -8.42 10.11
N SER A 113 0.96 -8.19 11.16
CA SER A 113 1.25 -8.66 12.52
C SER A 113 1.25 -10.19 12.63
N MET A 114 0.38 -10.90 11.90
CA MET A 114 0.31 -12.37 11.93
C MET A 114 1.43 -13.04 11.13
N TYR A 115 1.81 -12.47 9.99
CA TYR A 115 2.79 -13.07 9.09
C TYR A 115 4.26 -12.94 9.53
N LYS A 116 4.55 -12.34 10.69
CA LYS A 116 5.91 -12.21 11.26
C LYS A 116 6.90 -11.55 10.29
N ILE A 117 6.50 -10.41 9.73
CA ILE A 117 7.36 -9.60 8.86
C ILE A 117 8.46 -8.89 9.68
N ASN A 118 9.60 -8.58 9.06
CA ASN A 118 10.74 -7.94 9.74
C ASN A 118 10.59 -6.42 9.84
N LYS A 119 9.88 -5.80 8.89
CA LYS A 119 9.67 -4.35 8.85
C LYS A 119 8.31 -4.04 8.25
N PHE A 120 7.59 -3.12 8.87
CA PHE A 120 6.30 -2.65 8.40
C PHE A 120 6.26 -1.13 8.40
N ASP A 121 6.11 -0.53 7.22
CA ASP A 121 5.92 0.92 7.08
C ASP A 121 4.59 1.21 6.37
N ILE A 122 4.00 2.34 6.72
CA ILE A 122 2.83 2.88 6.02
C ILE A 122 3.24 4.20 5.37
N LEU A 123 3.03 4.29 4.05
CA LEU A 123 3.18 5.53 3.30
C LEU A 123 1.81 6.20 3.14
N TYR A 124 1.79 7.52 3.23
CA TYR A 124 0.58 8.30 3.00
C TYR A 124 0.94 9.63 2.34
N THR A 125 0.27 9.95 1.24
CA THR A 125 0.40 11.22 0.54
C THR A 125 -0.72 12.14 0.97
N GLU A 126 -0.43 13.25 1.66
CA GLU A 126 -1.44 14.25 2.02
C GLU A 126 -2.11 14.86 0.76
N PRO A 127 -3.42 15.20 0.80
CA PRO A 127 -4.06 15.93 -0.27
C PRO A 127 -3.55 17.37 -0.30
N THR A 128 -3.33 17.91 -1.51
CA THR A 128 -2.87 19.30 -1.71
C THR A 128 -3.87 20.34 -1.21
N GLN A 129 -5.17 20.01 -1.22
CA GLN A 129 -6.23 20.82 -0.64
C GLN A 129 -7.27 19.92 0.01
N TYR A 130 -7.51 20.12 1.30
CA TYR A 130 -8.74 19.64 1.92
C TYR A 130 -9.87 20.56 1.48
N ARG A 131 -10.95 20.00 0.90
CA ARG A 131 -12.16 20.78 0.71
C ARG A 131 -12.67 21.16 2.10
N CYS A 132 -12.84 22.45 2.37
CA CYS A 132 -13.55 22.89 3.57
C CYS A 132 -14.93 22.21 3.55
N ALA A 133 -15.21 21.43 4.59
CA ALA A 133 -16.50 20.77 4.79
C ALA A 133 -17.59 21.81 5.11
#